data_AF-A0A4P5W226-F1
#
_entry.id   AF-A0A4P5W226-F1
#
_cell.length_a   1.000
_cell.length_b   1.000
_cell.length_c   1.000
_cell.angle_alpha   90.00
_cell.angle_beta   90.00
_cell.angle_gamma   90.00
#
_symmetry.space_group_name_H-M   'P 1'
#
loop_
_entity.id
_entity.type
_entity.pdbx_description
1 polymer ?
#
loop_
_entity_poly.entity_id
_entity_poly.type
_entity_poly.pdbx_seq_one_letter_code
_entity_poly.pdbx_strand_id
1 'polypeptide(L)'
;MRTLIILSLLLVVGCAKEKSVAKPTGGVVAKDGGITAETEVPEDADSRKFADHLVRNPLRDFSPSDSTGGAGIKWDSVTFGPKNHWEADAVLTAGGETVRCTEQGRWTIEKAESATKDTVNLETKKSTCPGRSDATSYRLVMDIAGDNYQVVFR
;
A
#
# COMPACT_ATOMS: atom_id res chain seq x y z
N MET A 1 -35.39 -0.03 35.93
CA MET A 1 -34.62 0.59 37.01
C MET A 1 -34.23 -0.48 38.02
N ARG A 2 -33.01 -1.02 37.94
CA ARG A 2 -32.39 -1.80 39.02
C ARG A 2 -30.90 -1.50 39.00
N THR A 3 -30.55 -0.51 39.82
CA THR A 3 -29.18 -0.08 40.11
C THR A 3 -28.54 -1.13 41.00
N LEU A 4 -27.46 -1.76 40.54
CA LEU A 4 -26.53 -2.47 41.43
C LEU A 4 -25.18 -1.76 41.35
N ILE A 5 -24.89 -1.02 42.42
CA ILE A 5 -23.58 -0.49 42.77
C ILE A 5 -22.85 -1.65 43.44
N ILE A 6 -21.70 -2.05 42.90
CA ILE A 6 -20.70 -2.81 43.65
C ILE A 6 -19.39 -2.04 43.60
N LEU A 7 -18.99 -1.68 44.80
CA LEU A 7 -17.86 -0.88 45.24
C LEU A 7 -16.66 -1.81 45.50
N SER A 8 -15.46 -1.27 45.31
CA SER A 8 -14.15 -1.77 45.80
C SER A 8 -13.52 -2.90 44.97
N LEU A 9 -12.22 -2.93 44.69
CA LEU A 9 -11.09 -2.55 45.56
C LEU A 9 -9.83 -2.33 44.68
N LEU A 10 -9.06 -1.28 44.96
CA LEU A 10 -7.71 -1.07 44.42
C LEU A 10 -6.77 -2.21 44.85
N LEU A 11 -5.99 -2.74 43.90
CA LEU A 11 -4.71 -3.39 44.18
C LEU A 11 -3.63 -2.71 43.34
N VAL A 12 -2.82 -1.91 44.03
CA VAL A 12 -1.52 -1.42 43.57
C VAL A 12 -0.55 -2.60 43.63
N VAL A 13 -0.03 -3.03 42.48
CA VAL A 13 1.19 -3.85 42.41
C VAL A 13 2.18 -3.14 41.50
N GLY A 14 3.37 -2.93 42.05
CA GLY A 14 4.35 -1.99 41.58
C GLY A 14 5.12 -2.37 40.32
N CYS A 15 5.83 -1.35 39.83
CA CYS A 15 6.80 -1.40 38.76
C CYS A 15 7.89 -2.45 39.01
N ALA A 16 7.93 -3.49 38.19
CA ALA A 16 9.15 -4.23 37.90
C ALA A 16 9.59 -3.88 36.47
N LYS A 17 10.67 -3.10 36.35
CA LYS A 17 11.41 -2.91 35.10
C LYS A 17 12.08 -4.23 34.73
N GLU A 18 11.49 -4.99 33.83
CA GLU A 18 12.22 -6.04 33.11
C GLU A 18 13.10 -5.39 32.03
N LYS A 19 14.41 -5.39 32.28
CA LYS A 19 15.42 -5.23 31.23
C LYS A 19 15.33 -6.44 30.32
N SER A 20 14.63 -6.31 29.19
CA SER A 20 14.80 -7.25 28.09
C SER A 20 16.03 -6.82 27.29
N VAL A 21 17.07 -7.64 27.37
CA VAL A 21 18.32 -7.51 26.64
C VAL A 21 18.06 -7.81 25.16
N ALA A 22 18.63 -6.93 24.33
CA ALA A 22 18.58 -6.95 22.88
C ALA A 22 18.99 -8.30 22.26
N LYS A 23 18.29 -8.68 21.19
CA LYS A 23 18.79 -9.56 20.14
C LYS A 23 18.91 -8.75 18.85
N PRO A 24 20.08 -8.75 18.17
CA PRO A 24 20.33 -7.82 17.08
C PRO A 24 19.94 -8.41 15.71
N THR A 25 19.65 -7.49 14.79
CA THR A 25 19.79 -7.58 13.32
C THR A 25 18.73 -8.44 12.58
N GLY A 26 17.95 -7.94 11.62
CA GLY A 26 18.06 -6.71 10.84
C GLY A 26 16.72 -6.00 10.70
N GLY A 27 16.60 -4.88 11.39
CA GLY A 27 15.76 -3.80 10.88
C GLY A 27 16.44 -3.31 9.61
N VAL A 28 15.78 -3.50 8.48
CA VAL A 28 15.99 -2.58 7.35
C VAL A 28 15.47 -1.25 7.87
N VAL A 29 16.37 -0.43 8.41
CA VAL A 29 16.13 1.00 8.53
C VAL A 29 15.85 1.41 7.10
N ALA A 30 14.58 1.75 6.81
CA ALA A 30 14.19 2.36 5.56
C ALA A 30 15.07 3.60 5.41
N LYS A 31 16.11 3.45 4.60
CA LYS A 31 17.06 4.48 4.24
C LYS A 31 16.22 5.59 3.64
N ASP A 32 16.37 6.80 4.17
CA ASP A 32 15.60 7.99 3.84
C ASP A 32 15.33 8.08 2.34
N GLY A 33 14.18 7.54 1.93
CA GLY A 33 13.80 7.29 0.54
C GLY A 33 13.05 8.48 -0.01
N GLY A 34 13.48 9.68 0.38
CA GLY A 34 12.89 10.92 -0.08
C GLY A 34 12.81 10.91 -1.60
N ILE A 35 11.67 11.36 -2.13
CA ILE A 35 11.41 11.48 -3.56
C ILE A 35 12.56 12.25 -4.21
N THR A 36 13.42 11.53 -4.94
CA THR A 36 14.52 12.15 -5.69
C THR A 36 13.95 12.90 -6.89
N ALA A 37 14.64 13.97 -7.31
CA ALA A 37 14.26 14.94 -8.36
C ALA A 37 13.91 14.37 -9.76
N GLU A 38 13.99 13.05 -9.96
CA GLU A 38 13.57 12.36 -11.19
C GLU A 38 12.10 11.89 -11.15
N THR A 39 11.39 12.12 -10.05
CA THR A 39 10.03 11.58 -9.90
C THR A 39 9.03 12.50 -10.61
N GLU A 40 8.20 11.96 -11.50
CA GLU A 40 7.12 12.70 -12.21
C GLU A 40 5.94 13.00 -11.26
N VAL A 41 6.26 13.50 -10.08
CA VAL A 41 5.33 13.91 -9.03
C VAL A 41 5.11 15.42 -9.15
N PRO A 42 3.85 15.88 -9.22
CA PRO A 42 3.56 17.31 -9.22
C PRO A 42 4.19 18.04 -8.03
N GLU A 43 4.58 19.29 -8.25
CA GLU A 43 5.33 20.09 -7.28
C GLU A 43 4.48 20.66 -6.13
N ASP A 44 3.16 20.45 -6.11
CA ASP A 44 2.38 20.92 -4.97
C ASP A 44 2.63 20.09 -3.70
N ALA A 45 2.39 20.68 -2.55
CA ALA A 45 2.72 20.08 -1.26
C ALA A 45 1.94 18.79 -0.97
N ASP A 46 0.72 18.67 -1.51
CA ASP A 46 -0.15 17.52 -1.26
C ASP A 46 0.28 16.34 -2.13
N SER A 47 0.55 16.55 -3.42
CA SER A 47 1.09 15.53 -4.32
C SER A 47 2.41 14.96 -3.81
N ARG A 48 3.32 15.80 -3.29
CA ARG A 48 4.58 15.33 -2.69
C ARG A 48 4.37 14.50 -1.43
N LYS A 49 3.45 14.90 -0.55
CA LYS A 49 3.13 14.13 0.67
C LYS A 49 2.48 12.80 0.34
N PHE A 50 1.55 12.80 -0.60
CA PHE A 50 0.87 11.59 -1.06
C PHE A 50 1.88 10.61 -1.68
N ALA A 51 2.75 11.09 -2.55
CA ALA A 51 3.81 10.28 -3.15
C ALA A 51 4.82 9.76 -2.10
N ASP A 52 5.22 10.57 -1.11
CA ASP A 52 6.13 10.13 -0.05
C ASP A 52 5.46 9.02 0.79
N HIS A 53 4.16 9.15 1.05
CA HIS A 53 3.37 8.11 1.71
C HIS A 53 3.36 6.81 0.90
N LEU A 54 3.12 6.86 -0.42
CA LEU A 54 3.13 5.67 -1.28
C LEU A 54 4.47 4.95 -1.27
N VAL A 55 5.58 5.70 -1.37
CA VAL A 55 6.93 5.12 -1.41
C VAL A 55 7.32 4.48 -0.07
N ARG A 56 6.87 5.06 1.05
CA ARG A 56 7.19 4.55 2.39
C ARG A 56 6.31 3.37 2.82
N ASN A 57 5.10 3.27 2.26
CA ASN A 57 4.09 2.33 2.73
C ASN A 57 3.60 1.44 1.58
N PRO A 58 4.19 0.24 1.40
CA PRO A 58 3.71 -0.73 0.42
C PRO A 58 2.23 -1.05 0.63
N LEU A 59 1.46 -1.09 -0.45
CA LEU A 59 0.07 -1.52 -0.41
C LEU A 59 0.04 -3.04 -0.28
N ARG A 60 -0.93 -3.58 0.47
CA ARG A 60 -1.03 -5.01 0.74
C ARG A 60 -2.47 -5.48 0.64
N ASP A 61 -2.62 -6.74 0.26
CA ASP A 61 -3.86 -7.50 0.38
C ASP A 61 -5.10 -6.82 -0.18
N PHE A 62 -5.00 -6.25 -1.39
CA PHE A 62 -6.13 -5.58 -2.03
C PHE A 62 -6.47 -6.18 -3.38
N SER A 63 -7.76 -6.28 -3.64
CA SER A 63 -8.31 -6.57 -4.95
C SER A 63 -9.01 -5.31 -5.40
N PRO A 64 -8.44 -4.58 -6.38
CA PRO A 64 -9.13 -3.39 -6.85
C PRO A 64 -10.47 -3.85 -7.43
N SER A 65 -11.54 -3.14 -7.06
CA SER A 65 -12.87 -3.46 -7.56
C SER A 65 -12.89 -3.23 -9.07
N ASP A 66 -12.97 -4.31 -9.84
CA ASP A 66 -13.22 -4.22 -11.28
C ASP A 66 -14.70 -3.88 -11.47
N SER A 67 -14.98 -2.79 -12.18
CA SER A 67 -16.34 -2.41 -12.57
C SER A 67 -16.88 -3.27 -13.73
N THR A 68 -16.05 -4.13 -14.32
CA THR A 68 -16.36 -4.84 -15.58
C THR A 68 -16.41 -6.37 -15.50
N GLY A 69 -16.25 -6.98 -14.32
CA GLY A 69 -16.55 -8.40 -14.08
C GLY A 69 -15.59 -9.40 -14.75
N GLY A 70 -14.36 -8.99 -15.03
CA GLY A 70 -13.30 -9.86 -15.59
C GLY A 70 -12.61 -10.77 -14.56
N ALA A 71 -11.54 -11.44 -14.99
CA ALA A 71 -10.70 -12.27 -14.12
C ALA A 71 -10.18 -11.44 -12.94
N GLY A 72 -10.45 -11.91 -11.72
CA GLY A 72 -10.07 -11.21 -10.50
C GLY A 72 -8.57 -11.29 -10.25
N ILE A 73 -7.91 -10.12 -10.24
CA ILE A 73 -6.55 -9.99 -9.72
C ILE A 73 -6.62 -9.55 -8.25
N LYS A 74 -5.91 -10.27 -7.39
CA LYS A 74 -5.56 -9.81 -6.04
C LYS A 74 -4.09 -9.42 -6.06
N TRP A 75 -3.78 -8.20 -5.66
CA TRP A 75 -2.40 -7.82 -5.38
C TRP A 75 -2.09 -8.09 -3.91
N ASP A 76 -1.15 -9.00 -3.66
CA ASP A 76 -0.68 -9.35 -2.32
C ASP A 76 0.22 -8.22 -1.78
N SER A 77 1.05 -7.65 -2.66
CA SER A 77 1.83 -6.45 -2.36
C SER A 77 2.04 -5.58 -3.59
N VAL A 78 2.07 -4.26 -3.40
CA VAL A 78 2.55 -3.28 -4.39
C VAL A 78 3.51 -2.33 -3.69
N THR A 79 4.72 -2.20 -4.23
CA THR A 79 5.75 -1.31 -3.71
C THR A 79 6.04 -0.21 -4.72
N PHE A 80 6.05 1.03 -4.24
CA PHE A 80 6.44 2.20 -5.01
C PHE A 80 7.87 2.58 -4.66
N GLY A 81 8.72 2.67 -5.67
CA GLY A 81 10.13 2.96 -5.54
C GLY A 81 10.51 4.33 -6.11
N PRO A 82 11.75 4.77 -5.85
CA PRO A 82 12.32 5.97 -6.48
C PRO A 82 12.38 5.80 -8.01
N LYS A 83 12.54 6.92 -8.72
CA LYS A 83 12.62 6.95 -10.20
C LYS A 83 11.37 6.39 -10.88
N ASN A 84 10.20 6.57 -10.27
CA ASN A 84 8.91 6.09 -10.77
C ASN A 84 8.83 4.57 -10.94
N HIS A 85 9.62 3.75 -10.26
CA HIS A 85 9.51 2.30 -10.39
C HIS A 85 8.41 1.72 -9.49
N TRP A 86 7.64 0.75 -9.96
CA TRP A 86 6.75 -0.05 -9.11
C TRP A 86 6.91 -1.54 -9.38
N GLU A 87 6.64 -2.34 -8.35
CA GLU A 87 6.60 -3.80 -8.42
C GLU A 87 5.41 -4.31 -7.62
N ALA A 88 4.84 -5.42 -8.07
CA ALA A 88 3.74 -6.09 -7.39
C ALA A 88 3.87 -7.60 -7.44
N ASP A 89 3.50 -8.23 -6.32
CA ASP A 89 3.17 -9.64 -6.25
C ASP A 89 1.65 -9.80 -6.35
N ALA A 90 1.20 -10.68 -7.23
CA ALA A 90 -0.20 -10.84 -7.55
C ALA A 90 -0.62 -12.32 -7.55
N VAL A 91 -1.91 -12.51 -7.30
CA VAL A 91 -2.62 -13.76 -7.46
C VAL A 91 -3.75 -13.53 -8.45
N LEU A 92 -3.67 -14.21 -9.60
CA LEU A 92 -4.73 -14.22 -10.59
C LEU A 92 -5.61 -15.45 -10.39
N THR A 93 -6.92 -15.25 -10.28
CA THR A 93 -7.89 -16.37 -10.26
C THR A 93 -8.73 -16.35 -11.51
N ALA A 94 -8.64 -17.42 -12.31
CA ALA A 94 -9.40 -17.58 -13.55
C ALA A 94 -9.84 -19.04 -13.70
N GLY A 95 -11.13 -19.28 -13.97
CA GLY A 95 -11.65 -20.64 -14.16
C GLY A 95 -11.51 -21.58 -12.95
N GLY A 96 -11.37 -21.03 -11.73
CA GLY A 96 -11.14 -21.82 -10.51
C GLY A 96 -9.68 -22.19 -10.26
N GLU A 97 -8.77 -21.83 -11.16
CA GLU A 97 -7.32 -21.96 -10.96
C GLU A 97 -6.74 -20.66 -10.43
N THR A 98 -5.75 -20.80 -9.55
CA THR A 98 -5.06 -19.69 -8.91
C THR A 98 -3.59 -19.72 -9.28
N VAL A 99 -3.11 -18.64 -9.90
CA VAL A 99 -1.72 -18.52 -10.37
C VAL A 99 -1.07 -17.31 -9.69
N ARG A 100 0.11 -17.54 -9.11
CA ARG A 100 0.98 -16.44 -8.63
C ARG A 100 1.75 -15.85 -9.78
N CYS A 101 1.80 -14.53 -9.81
CA CYS A 101 2.54 -13.79 -10.83
C CYS A 101 3.03 -12.46 -10.26
N THR A 102 3.79 -11.75 -11.06
CA THR A 102 4.40 -10.46 -10.72
C THR A 102 4.17 -9.46 -11.84
N GLU A 103 4.05 -8.19 -11.47
CA GLU A 103 4.01 -7.06 -12.40
C GLU A 103 5.02 -6.01 -11.95
N GLN A 104 5.64 -5.32 -12.91
CA GLN A 104 6.52 -4.20 -12.61
C GLN A 104 6.49 -3.18 -13.74
N GLY A 105 6.80 -1.92 -13.43
CA GLY A 105 6.92 -0.89 -14.44
C GLY A 105 7.05 0.50 -13.86
N ARG A 106 6.36 1.47 -14.49
CA ARG A 106 6.43 2.87 -14.11
C ARG A 106 5.16 3.36 -13.44
N TRP A 107 5.28 4.24 -12.46
CA TRP A 107 4.14 4.90 -11.85
C TRP A 107 4.23 6.42 -11.96
N THR A 108 3.09 7.08 -12.03
CA THR A 108 2.95 8.53 -11.94
C THR A 108 1.73 8.86 -11.11
N ILE A 109 1.65 10.10 -10.62
CA ILE A 109 0.43 10.62 -10.01
C ILE A 109 -0.07 11.82 -10.79
N GLU A 110 -1.38 12.00 -10.82
CA GLU A 110 -1.96 13.27 -11.25
C GLU A 110 -1.76 14.32 -10.15
N LYS A 111 -2.27 15.54 -10.36
CA LYS A 111 -2.29 16.53 -9.30
C LYS A 111 -3.25 16.04 -8.20
N ALA A 112 -2.72 15.84 -7.00
CA ALA A 112 -3.48 15.32 -5.87
C ALA A 112 -4.72 16.15 -5.55
N GLU A 113 -5.82 15.45 -5.26
CA GLU A 113 -7.02 16.07 -4.70
C GLU A 113 -6.79 16.48 -3.24
N SER A 114 -5.97 15.71 -2.52
CA SER A 114 -5.50 16.01 -1.16
C SER A 114 -4.27 15.16 -0.82
N ALA A 115 -3.63 15.42 0.33
CA ALA A 115 -2.51 14.62 0.81
C ALA A 115 -2.82 13.12 1.04
N THR A 116 -4.10 12.73 1.10
CA THR A 116 -4.54 11.35 1.33
C THR A 116 -5.30 10.75 0.15
N LYS A 117 -5.59 11.51 -0.90
CA LYS A 117 -6.41 11.04 -2.01
C LYS A 117 -5.88 11.52 -3.35
N ASP A 118 -5.62 10.57 -4.23
CA ASP A 118 -5.13 10.86 -5.57
C ASP A 118 -5.41 9.72 -6.57
N THR A 119 -5.19 10.03 -7.85
CA THR A 119 -5.09 9.07 -8.94
C THR A 119 -3.63 8.69 -9.17
N VAL A 120 -3.32 7.41 -9.02
CA VAL A 120 -2.04 6.80 -9.42
C VAL A 120 -2.22 6.13 -10.78
N ASN A 121 -1.36 6.47 -11.74
CA ASN A 121 -1.27 5.75 -13.00
C ASN A 121 -0.12 4.74 -12.91
N LEU A 122 -0.41 3.48 -13.21
CA LEU A 122 0.59 2.41 -13.30
C LEU A 122 0.72 2.01 -14.76
N GLU A 123 1.92 2.12 -15.32
CA GLU A 123 2.27 1.52 -16.59
C GLU A 123 3.05 0.23 -16.30
N THR A 124 2.50 -0.92 -16.67
CA THR A 124 3.22 -2.18 -16.66
C THR A 124 4.25 -2.17 -17.78
N LYS A 125 5.49 -2.55 -17.45
CA LYS A 125 6.58 -2.80 -18.41
C LYS A 125 6.91 -4.27 -18.55
N LYS A 126 6.61 -5.06 -17.51
CA LYS A 126 6.81 -6.50 -17.48
C LYS A 126 5.76 -7.15 -16.58
N SER A 127 5.15 -8.23 -17.06
CA SER A 127 4.17 -9.04 -16.35
C SER A 127 4.50 -10.52 -16.55
N THR A 128 4.35 -11.29 -15.47
CA THR A 128 4.32 -12.77 -15.56
C THR A 128 2.90 -13.30 -15.41
N CYS A 129 1.91 -12.41 -15.32
CA CYS A 129 0.52 -12.79 -15.12
C CYS A 129 -0.11 -13.31 -16.42
N PRO A 130 -0.68 -14.53 -16.41
CA PRO A 130 -1.30 -15.09 -17.60
C PRO A 130 -2.34 -14.14 -18.21
N GLY A 131 -2.23 -13.88 -19.52
CA GLY A 131 -3.17 -13.05 -20.27
C GLY A 131 -3.03 -11.54 -20.07
N ARG A 132 -2.05 -11.07 -19.29
CA ARG A 132 -1.77 -9.62 -19.10
C ARG A 132 -0.57 -9.18 -19.92
N SER A 133 -0.64 -7.98 -20.48
CA SER A 133 0.36 -7.46 -21.43
C SER A 133 1.39 -6.57 -20.72
N ASP A 134 2.63 -6.61 -21.22
CA ASP A 134 3.79 -5.79 -20.81
C ASP A 134 3.67 -4.30 -21.17
N ALA A 135 2.51 -3.84 -21.61
CA ALA A 135 2.20 -2.44 -21.94
C ALA A 135 0.79 -2.04 -21.47
N THR A 136 0.29 -2.70 -20.42
CA THR A 136 -1.01 -2.36 -19.83
C THR A 136 -0.85 -1.17 -18.91
N SER A 137 -1.78 -0.22 -18.98
CA SER A 137 -1.86 0.90 -18.04
C SER A 137 -3.09 0.78 -17.16
N TYR A 138 -2.91 0.98 -15.86
CA TYR A 138 -3.97 1.05 -14.87
C TYR A 138 -4.08 2.45 -14.32
N ARG A 139 -5.31 2.90 -14.09
CA ARG A 139 -5.58 4.11 -13.34
C ARG A 139 -6.25 3.72 -12.03
N LEU A 140 -5.60 4.03 -10.92
CA LEU A 140 -6.02 3.67 -9.58
C LEU A 140 -6.41 4.93 -8.82
N VAL A 141 -7.67 5.04 -8.40
CA VAL A 141 -8.05 6.04 -7.41
C VAL A 141 -7.76 5.46 -6.04
N MET A 142 -6.90 6.12 -5.28
CA MET A 142 -6.46 5.69 -3.96
C MET A 142 -6.90 6.70 -2.91
N ASP A 143 -7.47 6.19 -1.81
CA ASP A 143 -7.79 6.97 -0.62
C ASP A 143 -7.10 6.33 0.60
N ILE A 144 -6.30 7.11 1.30
CA ILE A 144 -5.49 6.73 2.45
C ILE A 144 -6.28 7.04 3.72
N ALA A 145 -6.74 6.00 4.41
CA ALA A 145 -7.46 6.09 5.67
C ALA A 145 -6.63 5.46 6.81
N GLY A 146 -5.73 6.24 7.40
CA GLY A 146 -4.73 5.74 8.34
C GLY A 146 -3.71 4.85 7.63
N ASP A 147 -3.53 3.61 8.11
CA ASP A 147 -2.64 2.63 7.48
C ASP A 147 -3.32 1.80 6.38
N ASN A 148 -4.58 2.09 6.06
CA ASN A 148 -5.36 1.34 5.09
C ASN A 148 -5.52 2.13 3.78
N TYR A 149 -5.55 1.40 2.66
CA TYR A 149 -5.82 1.94 1.34
C TYR A 149 -7.18 1.46 0.83
N GLN A 150 -8.01 2.39 0.37
CA GLN A 150 -9.14 2.06 -0.51
C GLN A 150 -8.70 2.30 -1.95
N VAL A 151 -8.76 1.26 -2.79
CA VAL A 151 -8.27 1.32 -4.18
C VAL A 151 -9.36 0.89 -5.16
N VAL A 152 -9.61 1.72 -6.16
CA VAL A 152 -10.62 1.49 -7.21
C VAL A 152 -9.98 1.66 -8.59
N PHE A 153 -10.23 0.71 -9.50
CA PHE A 153 -9.85 0.86 -10.91
C PHE A 153 -10.74 1.91 -11.59
N ARG A 154 -10.14 2.75 -12.42
CA ARG A 154 -10.84 3.76 -13.22
C ARG A 154 -10.56 3.60 -14.70
#